data_AF-A0A319D837-F1
#
_entry.id   AF-A0A319D837-F1
#
_cell.length_a   1.000
_cell.length_b   1.000
_cell.length_c   1.000
_cell.angle_alpha   90.00
_cell.angle_beta   90.00
_cell.angle_gamma   90.00
#
_symmetry.space_group_name_H-M   'P 1'
#
loop_
_entity.id
_entity.type
_entity.pdbx_description
1 polymer ?
#
loop_
_entity_poly.entity_id
_entity_poly.type
_entity_poly.pdbx_seq_one_letter_code
_entity_poly.pdbx_strand_id
1 'polypeptide(L)'
;GETGSGPNGKVCHQVVPEIAIALVAEIMILAVRAGLNTQEVYDFVQGGEGASWIMKNRIPHALEGDETVYSAMTNSQKTSSLVVRTAAEKSFPVPLVAKAEQIY
;
A
#
# COMPACT_ATOMS: atom_id res chain seq x y z
N GLY A 1 1.64 7.99 25.44
CA GLY A 1 3.10 7.96 25.66
C GLY A 1 3.64 9.38 25.62
N GLU A 2 4.86 9.58 26.14
CA GLU A 2 5.57 10.88 26.19
C GLU A 2 5.60 11.60 24.83
N THR A 3 5.75 12.92 24.87
CA THR A 3 5.85 13.83 23.73
C THR A 3 6.95 13.37 22.76
N GLY A 4 6.55 12.74 21.64
CA GLY A 4 7.43 12.00 20.72
C GLY A 4 6.88 10.64 20.30
N SER A 5 5.96 10.08 21.09
CA SER A 5 5.25 8.83 20.78
C SER A 5 4.27 8.99 19.60
N GLY A 6 3.69 10.19 19.43
CA GLY A 6 2.73 10.48 18.35
C GLY A 6 3.34 10.36 16.94
N PRO A 7 4.45 11.06 16.66
CA PRO A 7 5.13 10.97 15.36
C PRO A 7 5.64 9.55 15.05
N ASN A 8 6.28 8.86 15.99
CA ASN A 8 6.75 7.49 15.79
C ASN A 8 5.60 6.49 15.60
N GLY A 9 4.53 6.64 16.38
CA GLY A 9 3.32 5.82 16.21
C GLY A 9 2.69 5.99 14.83
N LYS A 10 2.67 7.21 14.29
CA LYS A 10 2.22 7.48 12.92
C LYS A 10 3.12 6.80 11.88
N VAL A 11 4.44 6.85 12.04
CA VAL A 11 5.37 6.15 11.14
C VAL A 11 5.10 4.65 11.13
N CYS A 12 4.94 4.02 12.29
CA CYS A 12 4.61 2.60 12.37
C CYS A 12 3.26 2.27 11.71
N HIS A 13 2.24 3.12 11.92
CA HIS A 13 0.94 2.94 11.29
C HIS A 13 1.03 2.98 9.76
N GLN A 14 1.85 3.87 9.19
CA GLN A 14 1.98 4.02 7.75
C GLN A 14 2.72 2.87 7.06
N VAL A 15 3.45 2.02 7.78
CA VAL A 15 4.12 0.85 7.19
C VAL A 15 3.12 -0.06 6.46
N VAL A 16 1.97 -0.35 7.07
CA VAL A 16 0.99 -1.29 6.51
C VAL A 16 0.33 -0.74 5.24
N PRO A 17 -0.24 0.49 5.21
CA PRO A 17 -0.79 1.08 4.00
C PRO A 17 0.22 1.18 2.85
N GLU A 18 1.46 1.59 3.13
CA GLU A 18 2.49 1.74 2.08
C GLU A 18 2.94 0.40 1.51
N ILE A 19 2.84 -0.71 2.22
CA ILE A 19 3.09 -2.05 1.64
C ILE A 19 1.84 -2.54 0.91
N ALA A 20 0.66 -2.33 1.50
CA ALA A 20 -0.60 -2.84 0.97
C ALA A 20 -0.96 -2.26 -0.40
N ILE A 21 -0.66 -0.97 -0.66
CA ILE A 21 -0.92 -0.35 -1.97
C ILE A 21 -0.11 -1.06 -3.07
N ALA A 22 1.21 -1.23 -2.87
CA ALA A 22 2.08 -1.93 -3.82
C ALA A 22 1.64 -3.39 -4.00
N LEU A 23 1.36 -4.11 -2.91
CA LEU A 23 0.89 -5.49 -2.94
C LEU A 23 -0.40 -5.65 -3.76
N VAL A 24 -1.39 -4.78 -3.50
CA VAL A 24 -2.67 -4.81 -4.20
C VAL A 24 -2.49 -4.54 -5.69
N ALA A 25 -1.61 -3.60 -6.06
CA ALA A 25 -1.27 -3.35 -7.45
C ALA A 25 -0.64 -4.58 -8.13
N GLU A 26 0.30 -5.25 -7.45
CA GLU A 26 0.95 -6.46 -7.96
C GLU A 26 -0.06 -7.60 -8.20
N ILE A 27 -0.96 -7.85 -7.24
CA ILE A 27 -2.00 -8.88 -7.36
C ILE A 27 -2.84 -8.64 -8.62
N MET A 28 -3.32 -7.40 -8.82
CA MET A 28 -4.21 -7.09 -9.93
C MET A 28 -3.50 -7.08 -11.27
N ILE A 29 -2.28 -6.53 -11.35
CA ILE A 29 -1.48 -6.55 -12.58
C ILE A 29 -1.10 -7.99 -12.94
N LEU A 30 -0.74 -8.82 -11.97
CA LEU A 30 -0.45 -10.23 -12.20
C LEU A 30 -1.69 -10.98 -12.71
N ALA A 31 -2.87 -10.71 -12.16
CA ALA A 31 -4.13 -11.26 -12.66
C ALA A 31 -4.36 -10.92 -14.14
N VAL A 32 -4.16 -9.65 -14.53
CA VAL A 32 -4.24 -9.22 -15.93
C VAL A 32 -3.24 -9.98 -16.81
N ARG A 33 -1.97 -10.09 -16.36
CA ARG A 33 -0.92 -10.79 -17.11
C ARG A 33 -1.15 -12.30 -17.23
N ALA A 34 -1.82 -12.89 -16.25
CA ALA A 34 -2.22 -14.29 -16.26
C ALA A 34 -3.51 -14.55 -17.08
N GLY A 35 -4.15 -13.51 -17.62
CA GLY A 35 -5.40 -13.63 -18.38
C GLY A 35 -6.61 -13.97 -17.51
N LEU A 36 -6.56 -13.65 -16.22
CA LEU A 36 -7.64 -13.89 -15.28
C LEU A 36 -8.67 -12.75 -15.30
N ASN A 37 -9.91 -13.06 -14.92
CA ASN A 37 -10.92 -12.05 -14.67
C ASN A 37 -10.56 -11.28 -13.39
N THR A 38 -10.21 -10.01 -13.53
CA THR A 38 -9.79 -9.15 -12.42
C THR A 38 -10.88 -8.93 -11.38
N GLN A 39 -12.16 -8.92 -11.79
CA GLN A 39 -13.28 -8.83 -10.85
C GLN A 39 -13.37 -10.09 -9.97
N GLU A 40 -13.26 -11.28 -10.57
CA GLU A 40 -13.28 -12.54 -9.82
C GLU A 40 -12.09 -12.67 -8.87
N VAL A 41 -10.89 -12.23 -9.31
CA VAL A 41 -9.71 -12.19 -8.44
C VAL A 41 -9.92 -11.24 -7.26
N TYR A 42 -10.47 -10.05 -7.50
CA TYR A 42 -10.81 -9.12 -6.43
C TYR A 42 -11.78 -9.75 -5.43
N ASP A 43 -12.90 -10.33 -5.90
CA ASP A 43 -13.91 -10.92 -5.03
C ASP A 43 -13.36 -12.11 -4.22
N PHE A 44 -12.51 -12.93 -4.85
CA PHE A 44 -11.85 -14.06 -4.18
C PHE A 44 -10.89 -13.61 -3.08
N VAL A 45 -9.98 -12.66 -3.38
CA VAL A 45 -8.98 -12.17 -2.41
C VAL A 45 -9.66 -11.40 -1.29
N GLN A 46 -10.60 -10.52 -1.62
CA GLN A 46 -11.32 -9.68 -0.66
C GLN A 46 -12.32 -10.47 0.19
N GLY A 47 -12.78 -11.64 -0.28
CA GLY A 47 -13.61 -12.58 0.46
C GLY A 47 -12.84 -13.55 1.36
N GLY A 48 -11.51 -13.62 1.24
CA GLY A 48 -10.64 -14.52 2.00
C GLY A 48 -9.74 -13.81 3.02
N GLU A 49 -8.67 -14.49 3.44
CA GLU A 49 -7.69 -13.95 4.40
C GLU A 49 -6.84 -12.79 3.84
N GLY A 50 -6.84 -12.62 2.50
CA GLY A 50 -6.20 -11.49 1.82
C GLY A 50 -6.98 -10.18 1.87
N ALA A 51 -8.15 -10.17 2.50
CA ALA A 51 -9.00 -8.99 2.62
C ALA A 51 -8.25 -7.82 3.28
N SER A 52 -8.24 -6.66 2.62
CA SER A 52 -7.68 -5.46 3.21
C SER A 52 -8.55 -4.24 2.94
N TRP A 53 -8.53 -3.28 3.87
CA TRP A 53 -9.24 -2.02 3.68
C TRP A 53 -8.73 -1.27 2.43
N ILE A 54 -7.42 -1.34 2.16
CA ILE A 54 -6.81 -0.73 0.98
C ILE A 54 -7.35 -1.34 -0.31
N MET A 55 -7.43 -2.67 -0.41
CA MET A 55 -7.96 -3.34 -1.59
C MET A 55 -9.42 -2.95 -1.85
N LYS A 56 -10.26 -3.05 -0.81
CA LYS A 56 -11.68 -2.64 -0.86
C LYS A 56 -11.87 -1.17 -1.27
N ASN A 57 -10.98 -0.26 -0.85
CA ASN A 57 -11.09 1.16 -1.14
C ASN A 57 -10.47 1.57 -2.48
N ARG A 58 -9.59 0.76 -3.08
CA ARG A 58 -8.82 1.18 -4.28
C ARG A 58 -9.22 0.41 -5.53
N ILE A 59 -9.42 -0.90 -5.42
CA ILE A 59 -9.62 -1.75 -6.60
C ILE A 59 -10.96 -1.54 -7.31
N PRO A 60 -12.10 -1.32 -6.61
CA PRO A 60 -13.35 -1.04 -7.31
C PRO A 60 -13.25 0.14 -8.29
N HIS A 61 -12.61 1.24 -7.89
CA HIS A 61 -12.37 2.39 -8.77
C HIS A 61 -11.55 2.01 -10.01
N ALA A 62 -10.49 1.21 -9.83
CA ALA A 62 -9.66 0.74 -10.94
C ALA A 62 -10.42 -0.19 -11.90
N LEU A 63 -11.34 -1.01 -11.40
CA LEU A 63 -12.18 -1.91 -12.21
C LEU A 63 -13.27 -1.16 -12.98
N GLU A 64 -13.79 -0.07 -12.42
CA GLU A 64 -14.77 0.82 -13.06
C GLU A 64 -14.15 1.78 -14.08
N GLY A 65 -12.81 1.82 -14.18
CA GLY A 65 -12.09 2.79 -15.01
C GLY A 65 -12.20 4.23 -14.48
N ASP A 66 -12.48 4.40 -13.19
CA ASP A 66 -12.57 5.69 -12.53
C ASP A 66 -11.16 6.24 -12.25
N GLU A 67 -10.76 7.24 -13.04
CA GLU A 67 -9.46 7.91 -12.92
C GLU A 67 -9.43 9.00 -11.82
N THR A 68 -10.46 9.09 -10.97
CA THR A 68 -10.50 10.06 -9.87
C THR A 68 -9.33 9.88 -8.91
N VAL A 69 -8.52 10.92 -8.76
CA VAL A 69 -7.34 10.91 -7.88
C VAL A 69 -7.77 11.11 -6.42
N TYR A 70 -8.06 10.00 -5.73
CA TYR A 70 -8.38 10.02 -4.29
C TYR A 70 -7.15 10.18 -3.38
N SER A 71 -5.96 9.85 -3.89
CA SER A 71 -4.68 10.12 -3.23
C SER A 71 -3.59 10.16 -4.29
N ALA A 72 -2.84 11.26 -4.34
CA ALA A 72 -1.73 11.38 -5.28
C ALA A 72 -0.60 10.41 -4.90
N MET A 73 0.03 9.79 -5.91
CA MET A 73 1.21 8.93 -5.74
C MET A 73 2.34 9.64 -4.97
N THR A 74 2.49 10.96 -5.18
CA THR A 74 3.46 11.80 -4.48
C THR A 74 3.25 11.84 -2.95
N ASN A 75 2.05 11.54 -2.45
CA ASN A 75 1.78 11.42 -1.01
C ASN A 75 2.31 10.10 -0.44
N SER A 76 2.15 9.00 -1.18
CA SER A 76 2.72 7.69 -0.83
C SER A 76 4.25 7.74 -0.89
N GLN A 77 4.82 8.36 -1.92
CA GLN A 77 6.26 8.59 -2.01
C GLN A 77 6.80 9.37 -0.79
N LYS A 78 6.18 10.51 -0.44
CA LYS A 78 6.59 11.27 0.77
C LYS A 78 6.48 10.46 2.05
N THR A 79 5.42 9.68 2.19
CA THR A 79 5.17 8.88 3.40
C THR A 79 6.17 7.74 3.52
N SER A 80 6.41 6.99 2.44
CA SER A 80 7.39 5.90 2.40
C SER A 80 8.81 6.41 2.65
N SER A 81 9.23 7.54 2.07
CA SER A 81 10.53 8.17 2.38
C SER A 81 10.66 8.55 3.86
N LEU A 82 9.59 9.04 4.49
CA LEU A 82 9.61 9.35 5.92
C LEU A 82 9.80 8.07 6.76
N VAL A 83 9.12 6.99 6.40
CA VAL A 83 9.27 5.68 7.07
C VAL A 83 10.70 5.15 6.93
N VAL A 84 11.26 5.14 5.72
CA VAL A 84 12.62 4.66 5.45
C VAL A 84 13.66 5.49 6.19
N ARG A 85 13.54 6.83 6.18
CA ARG A 85 14.44 7.71 6.93
C ARG A 85 14.37 7.45 8.44
N THR A 86 13.16 7.36 8.98
CA THR A 86 12.95 7.13 10.42
C THR A 86 13.52 5.77 10.84
N ALA A 87 13.32 4.73 10.02
CA ALA A 87 13.87 3.41 10.28
C ALA A 87 15.41 3.40 10.26
N ALA A 88 16.03 4.12 9.31
CA ALA A 88 17.48 4.29 9.25
C ALA A 88 18.04 5.00 10.50
N GLU A 89 17.39 6.06 10.98
CA GLU A 89 17.74 6.75 12.25
C GLU A 89 17.66 5.81 13.47
N LYS A 90 16.85 4.75 13.39
CA LYS A 90 16.72 3.71 14.42
C LYS A 90 17.55 2.46 14.14
N SER A 91 18.39 2.48 13.10
CA SER A 91 19.20 1.31 12.68
C SER A 91 18.35 0.05 12.47
N PHE A 92 17.12 0.20 11.97
CA PHE A 92 16.20 -0.89 11.70
C PHE A 92 15.87 -0.97 10.20
N PRO A 93 16.02 -2.14 9.55
CA PRO A 93 15.71 -2.27 8.13
C PRO A 93 14.20 -2.44 7.89
N VAL A 94 13.66 -1.70 6.91
CA VAL A 94 12.26 -1.81 6.44
C VAL A 94 12.22 -2.21 4.95
N PRO A 95 12.69 -3.41 4.58
CA PRO A 95 12.94 -3.78 3.19
C PRO A 95 11.69 -3.75 2.30
N LEU A 96 10.51 -4.08 2.85
CA LEU A 96 9.25 -4.05 2.11
C LEU A 96 8.82 -2.62 1.77
N VAL A 97 8.89 -1.71 2.73
CA VAL A 97 8.57 -0.29 2.49
C VAL A 97 9.58 0.34 1.55
N ALA A 98 10.88 0.02 1.69
CA ALA A 98 11.91 0.51 0.80
C ALA A 98 11.72 0.02 -0.65
N LYS A 99 11.17 -1.19 -0.83
CA LYS A 99 10.81 -1.68 -2.17
C LYS A 99 9.56 -0.98 -2.72
N ALA A 100 8.53 -0.82 -1.88
CA ALA A 100 7.33 -0.07 -2.24
C ALA A 100 7.63 1.38 -2.64
N GLU A 101 8.53 2.05 -1.92
CA GLU A 101 9.00 3.41 -2.23
C GLU A 101 9.57 3.54 -3.65
N GLN A 102 10.25 2.51 -4.15
CA GLN A 102 10.81 2.51 -5.51
C GLN A 102 9.74 2.36 -6.61
N ILE A 103 8.52 1.96 -6.26
CA ILE A 103 7.40 1.77 -7.18
C ILE A 103 6.57 3.07 -7.28
N TYR A 104 6.65 3.96 -6.28
CA TYR A 104 5.89 5.21 -6.19
C TYR A 104 6.53 6.38 -6.91
#